data_AF-A0A149S6K5-F1
#
_entry.id   AF-A0A149S6K5-F1
#
_cell.length_a   1.000
_cell.length_b   1.000
_cell.length_c   1.000
_cell.angle_alpha   90.00
_cell.angle_beta   90.00
_cell.angle_gamma   90.00
#
_symmetry.space_group_name_H-M   'P 1'
#
loop_
_entity.id
_entity.type
_entity.pdbx_description
1 polymer ?
#
loop_
_entity_poly.entity_id
_entity_poly.type
_entity_poly.pdbx_seq_one_letter_code
_entity_poly.pdbx_strand_id
1 'polypeptide(L)'
;MPPSCPVTPPAHHTPAGPVWMPLPGSAAFLRQQAELDGATLVQIAACLRQTVREITPLIDTLYFKAAPLAVLECSSTLEALAQEVEQDDVQTVAERVLEQVRAL
;
A
#
# COMPACT_ATOMS: atom_id res chain seq x y z
N MET A 1 -26.58 11.26 7.44
CA MET A 1 -25.43 11.94 6.80
C MET A 1 -24.19 11.54 7.58
N PRO A 2 -23.19 10.87 6.98
CA PRO A 2 -21.99 10.50 7.70
C PRO A 2 -21.09 11.74 7.90
N PRO A 3 -20.34 11.86 9.01
CA PRO A 3 -19.38 12.94 9.17
C PRO A 3 -18.17 12.68 8.28
N SER A 4 -17.85 13.63 7.40
CA SER A 4 -16.61 13.62 6.63
C SER A 4 -15.42 13.79 7.57
N CYS A 5 -14.53 12.80 7.60
CA CYS A 5 -13.25 12.91 8.29
C CYS A 5 -12.43 14.06 7.69
N PRO A 6 -11.88 14.98 8.49
CA PRO A 6 -10.97 15.98 7.96
C PRO A 6 -9.64 15.30 7.63
N VAL A 7 -9.36 15.11 6.34
CA VAL A 7 -8.02 14.78 5.86
C VAL A 7 -7.15 16.00 6.17
N THR A 8 -6.33 15.89 7.21
CA THR A 8 -5.31 16.91 7.50
C THR A 8 -4.18 16.68 6.51
N PRO A 9 -3.81 17.66 5.66
CA PRO A 9 -2.68 17.49 4.77
C PRO A 9 -1.41 17.31 5.60
N PRO A 10 -0.49 16.41 5.21
CA PRO A 10 0.79 16.29 5.90
C PRO A 10 1.51 17.64 5.83
N ALA A 11 2.02 18.09 6.98
CA ALA A 11 2.82 19.31 7.07
C ALA A 11 4.00 19.18 6.10
N HIS A 12 4.00 20.00 5.05
CA HIS A 12 5.14 20.14 4.14
C HIS A 12 6.31 20.76 4.92
N HIS A 13 7.16 19.92 5.49
CA HIS A 13 8.50 20.30 5.85
C HIS A 13 9.21 20.76 4.58
N THR A 14 9.43 22.06 4.46
CA THR A 14 10.15 22.66 3.34
C THR A 14 11.63 22.24 3.45
N PRO A 15 12.21 21.51 2.49
CA PRO A 15 13.64 21.24 2.52
C PRO A 15 14.38 22.51 2.11
N ALA A 16 15.30 22.96 2.95
CA ALA A 16 16.24 24.02 2.61
C ALA A 16 17.22 23.51 1.53
N GLY A 17 17.20 24.16 0.37
CA GLY A 17 18.15 23.94 -0.74
C GLY A 17 17.55 23.20 -1.96
N PRO A 18 18.12 23.36 -3.16
CA PRO A 18 17.70 22.61 -4.33
C PRO A 18 17.99 21.12 -4.09
N VAL A 19 16.94 20.33 -3.87
CA VAL A 19 17.04 18.86 -3.84
C VAL A 19 17.23 18.43 -5.30
N TRP A 20 18.48 18.28 -5.70
CA TRP A 20 18.81 17.73 -7.01
C TRP A 20 18.29 16.30 -7.05
N MET A 21 17.31 16.04 -7.90
CA MET A 21 16.85 14.67 -8.13
C MET A 21 18.00 13.85 -8.72
N PRO A 22 18.19 12.59 -8.28
CA PRO A 22 19.16 11.70 -8.89
C PRO A 22 18.90 11.55 -10.39
N LEU A 23 19.98 11.42 -11.17
CA LEU A 23 19.87 11.23 -12.60
C LEU A 23 19.09 9.93 -12.91
N PRO A 24 18.09 9.94 -13.79
CA PRO A 24 17.37 8.74 -14.19
C PRO A 24 18.30 7.62 -14.61
N GLY A 25 18.05 6.41 -14.12
CA GLY A 25 18.88 5.23 -14.38
C GLY A 25 20.17 5.13 -13.55
N SER A 26 20.52 6.15 -12.77
CA SER A 26 21.62 6.03 -11.79
C SER A 26 21.22 5.12 -10.62
N ALA A 27 22.20 4.53 -9.94
CA ALA A 27 21.95 3.70 -8.75
C ALA A 27 21.20 4.46 -7.64
N ALA A 28 21.47 5.76 -7.49
CA ALA A 28 20.76 6.61 -6.53
C ALA A 28 19.28 6.82 -6.92
N PHE A 29 19.00 6.99 -8.22
CA PHE A 29 17.64 7.09 -8.72
C PHE A 29 16.86 5.79 -8.51
N LEU A 30 17.45 4.63 -8.86
CA LEU A 30 16.79 3.35 -8.71
C LEU A 30 16.43 3.06 -7.24
N ARG A 31 17.35 3.31 -6.30
CA ARG A 31 17.07 3.16 -4.86
C ARG A 31 15.93 4.06 -4.39
N GLN A 32 15.95 5.34 -4.78
CA GLN A 32 14.86 6.25 -4.43
C GLN A 32 13.52 5.78 -5.00
N GLN A 33 13.51 5.27 -6.24
CA GLN A 33 12.27 4.77 -6.84
C GLN A 33 11.74 3.53 -6.11
N ALA A 34 12.62 2.59 -5.74
CA ALA A 34 12.23 1.42 -4.96
C ALA A 34 11.67 1.77 -3.57
N GLU A 35 12.21 2.80 -2.91
CA GLU A 35 11.65 3.31 -1.65
C GLU A 35 10.23 3.87 -1.83
N LEU A 36 10.01 4.63 -2.92
CA LEU A 36 8.68 5.18 -3.24
C LEU A 36 7.68 4.07 -3.61
N ASP A 37 8.10 3.10 -4.39
CA ASP A 37 7.28 1.94 -4.78
C ASP A 37 6.93 1.12 -3.53
N GLY A 38 7.90 0.85 -2.64
CA GLY A 38 7.66 0.19 -1.36
C GLY A 38 6.69 0.95 -0.46
N ALA A 39 6.83 2.27 -0.34
CA ALA A 39 5.89 3.11 0.41
C ALA A 39 4.48 3.08 -0.20
N THR A 40 4.38 3.00 -1.53
CA THR A 40 3.11 2.87 -2.25
C THR A 40 2.45 1.52 -1.98
N LEU A 41 3.22 0.43 -2.00
CA LEU A 41 2.72 -0.91 -1.64
C LEU A 41 2.16 -0.96 -0.21
N VAL A 42 2.85 -0.34 0.75
CA VAL A 42 2.36 -0.22 2.13
C VAL A 42 1.05 0.59 2.18
N GLN A 43 0.91 1.66 1.40
CA GLN A 43 -0.35 2.41 1.31
C GLN A 43 -1.49 1.57 0.70
N ILE A 44 -1.20 0.75 -0.31
CA ILE A 44 -2.16 -0.19 -0.89
C ILE A 44 -2.63 -1.18 0.18
N ALA A 45 -1.72 -1.82 0.91
CA ALA A 45 -2.07 -2.75 1.98
C ALA A 45 -2.91 -2.09 3.08
N ALA A 46 -2.57 -0.87 3.49
CA ALA A 46 -3.38 -0.10 4.43
C ALA A 46 -4.80 0.18 3.89
N CYS A 47 -4.94 0.50 2.61
CA CYS A 47 -6.23 0.70 1.94
C CYS A 47 -7.07 -0.59 1.92
N LEU A 48 -6.45 -1.74 1.62
CA LEU A 48 -7.10 -3.05 1.68
C LEU A 48 -7.64 -3.33 3.09
N ARG A 49 -6.80 -3.15 4.13
CA ARG A 49 -7.23 -3.32 5.54
C ARG A 49 -8.35 -2.37 5.93
N GLN A 50 -8.31 -1.12 5.44
CA GLN A 50 -9.38 -0.16 5.69
C GLN A 50 -10.68 -0.59 5.01
N THR A 51 -10.60 -1.10 3.79
CA THR A 51 -11.75 -1.63 3.05
C THR A 51 -12.38 -2.80 3.81
N VAL A 52 -11.58 -3.70 4.37
CA VAL A 52 -12.08 -4.80 5.22
C VAL A 52 -12.89 -4.27 6.39
N ARG A 53 -12.35 -3.29 7.14
CA ARG A 53 -13.06 -2.67 8.28
C ARG A 53 -14.40 -2.06 7.89
N GLU A 54 -14.51 -1.53 6.67
CA GLU A 54 -15.73 -0.91 6.16
C GLU A 54 -16.77 -1.94 5.67
N ILE A 55 -16.33 -3.03 5.04
CA ILE A 55 -17.24 -4.05 4.49
C ILE A 55 -17.69 -5.09 5.52
N THR A 56 -16.85 -5.44 6.50
CA THR A 56 -17.20 -6.41 7.56
C THR A 56 -18.55 -6.12 8.22
N PRO A 57 -18.86 -4.89 8.69
CA PRO A 57 -20.17 -4.62 9.29
C PRO A 57 -21.33 -4.78 8.29
N LEU A 58 -21.12 -4.49 7.00
CA LEU A 58 -22.15 -4.70 5.97
C LEU A 58 -22.44 -6.19 5.78
N ILE A 59 -21.39 -7.01 5.75
CA ILE A 59 -21.48 -8.47 5.70
C ILE A 59 -22.21 -9.00 6.93
N ASP A 60 -21.92 -8.44 8.11
CA ASP A 60 -22.55 -8.81 9.38
C ASP A 60 -24.06 -8.58 9.39
N THR A 61 -24.57 -7.57 8.66
CA THR A 61 -26.02 -7.34 8.53
C THR A 61 -26.74 -8.29 7.56
N LEU A 62 -26.03 -9.07 6.75
CA LEU A 62 -26.66 -9.95 5.77
C LEU A 62 -27.50 -11.03 6.45
N TYR A 63 -28.78 -11.13 6.08
CA TYR A 63 -29.68 -12.17 6.58
C TYR A 63 -29.30 -13.57 6.05
N PHE A 64 -28.90 -13.66 4.78
CA PHE A 64 -28.57 -14.92 4.12
C PHE A 64 -27.07 -15.23 4.20
N LYS A 65 -26.63 -15.79 5.34
CA LYS A 65 -25.22 -16.09 5.65
C LYS A 65 -24.61 -17.30 4.90
N ALA A 66 -25.35 -17.95 4.01
CA ALA A 66 -24.90 -19.15 3.30
C ALA A 66 -24.89 -19.03 1.77
N ALA A 67 -25.39 -17.91 1.21
CA ALA A 67 -25.59 -17.77 -0.23
C ALA A 67 -24.48 -16.99 -0.94
N PRO A 68 -24.08 -15.78 -0.50
CA PRO A 68 -23.08 -15.00 -1.23
C PRO A 68 -21.67 -15.33 -0.74
N LEU A 69 -21.16 -16.52 -1.07
CA LEU A 69 -19.86 -17.00 -0.58
C LEU A 69 -18.72 -15.99 -0.81
N ALA A 70 -18.64 -15.41 -2.01
CA ALA A 70 -17.63 -14.40 -2.33
C ALA A 70 -17.67 -13.17 -1.40
N VAL A 71 -18.87 -12.77 -0.94
CA VAL A 71 -19.04 -11.64 -0.01
C VAL A 71 -18.68 -12.06 1.42
N LEU A 72 -18.88 -13.32 1.79
CA LEU A 72 -18.51 -13.84 3.11
C LEU A 72 -17.00 -14.01 3.24
N GLU A 73 -16.32 -14.38 2.16
CA GLU A 73 -14.87 -14.62 2.13
C GLU A 73 -14.04 -13.38 1.78
N CYS A 74 -14.65 -12.31 1.25
CA CYS A 74 -13.88 -11.17 0.74
C CYS A 74 -13.04 -10.48 1.82
N SER A 75 -13.54 -10.39 3.06
CA SER A 75 -12.79 -9.77 4.15
C SER A 75 -11.50 -10.54 4.44
N SER A 76 -11.57 -11.87 4.54
CA SER A 76 -10.38 -12.71 4.74
C SER A 76 -9.42 -12.67 3.56
N THR A 77 -9.94 -12.66 2.33
CA THR A 77 -9.11 -12.59 1.11
C THR A 77 -8.36 -11.26 1.03
N LEU A 78 -9.02 -10.15 1.34
CA LEU A 78 -8.39 -8.82 1.35
C LEU A 78 -7.37 -8.67 2.48
N GLU A 79 -7.62 -9.25 3.66
CA GLU A 79 -6.63 -9.29 4.75
C GLU A 79 -5.39 -10.09 4.37
N ALA A 80 -5.58 -11.27 3.78
CA ALA A 80 -4.47 -12.10 3.31
C ALA A 80 -3.64 -11.37 2.23
N LEU A 81 -4.32 -10.73 1.26
CA LEU A 81 -3.66 -9.95 0.22
C LEU A 81 -2.88 -8.76 0.81
N ALA A 82 -3.44 -8.04 1.78
CA ALA A 82 -2.74 -6.94 2.44
C ALA A 82 -1.47 -7.41 3.17
N GLN A 83 -1.54 -8.59 3.79
CA GLN A 83 -0.38 -9.20 4.45
C GLN A 83 0.70 -9.63 3.44
N GLU A 84 0.31 -10.24 2.32
CA GLU A 84 1.22 -10.63 1.24
C GLU A 84 1.96 -9.42 0.66
N VAL A 85 1.24 -8.33 0.39
CA VAL A 85 1.82 -7.08 -0.12
C VAL A 85 2.85 -6.51 0.87
N GLU A 86 2.53 -6.45 2.16
CA GLU A 86 3.43 -5.90 3.19
C GLU A 86 4.67 -6.77 3.43
N GLN A 87 4.56 -8.09 3.32
CA GLN A 87 5.62 -9.03 3.69
C GLN A 87 6.48 -9.44 2.49
N ASP A 88 5.87 -9.79 1.37
CA ASP A 88 6.54 -10.40 0.22
C ASP A 88 6.83 -9.39 -0.89
N ASP A 89 5.83 -8.61 -1.31
CA ASP A 89 6.00 -7.69 -2.45
C ASP A 89 6.98 -6.55 -2.15
N VAL A 90 6.91 -5.96 -0.95
CA VAL A 90 7.87 -4.92 -0.51
C VAL A 90 9.30 -5.47 -0.49
N GLN A 91 9.48 -6.69 0.00
CA GLN A 91 10.79 -7.36 -0.01
C GLN A 91 11.26 -7.62 -1.44
N THR A 92 10.37 -8.11 -2.30
CA THR A 92 10.65 -8.37 -3.72
C THR A 92 11.14 -7.11 -4.42
N VAL A 93 10.50 -5.95 -4.21
CA VAL A 93 10.96 -4.67 -4.79
C VAL A 93 12.36 -4.29 -4.29
N ALA A 94 12.61 -4.47 -2.98
CA ALA A 94 13.92 -4.19 -2.39
C ALA A 94 15.02 -5.10 -2.96
N GLU A 95 14.73 -6.38 -3.17
CA GLU A 95 15.67 -7.33 -3.80
C GLU A 95 15.93 -6.97 -5.26
N ARG A 96 14.88 -6.66 -6.02
CA ARG A 96 14.99 -6.26 -7.43
C ARG A 96 15.84 -5.04 -7.65
N VAL A 97 15.74 -4.03 -6.77
CA VAL A 97 16.58 -2.83 -6.91
C VAL A 97 18.06 -3.14 -6.64
N LEU A 98 18.35 -4.05 -5.69
CA LEU A 98 19.71 -4.47 -5.41
C LEU A 98 20.33 -5.24 -6.60
N GLU A 99 19.55 -6.10 -7.25
CA GLU A 99 19.96 -6.80 -8.47
C GLU A 99 20.28 -5.80 -9.60
N GLN A 100 19.39 -4.85 -9.86
CA GLN A 100 19.59 -3.85 -10.91
C GLN A 100 20.79 -2.95 -10.63
N VAL A 101 20.96 -2.48 -9.38
CA VAL A 101 22.10 -1.64 -9.00
C VAL A 101 23.43 -2.38 -9.10
N ARG A 102 23.48 -3.69 -8.85
CA ARG A 102 24.69 -4.51 -9.05
C ARG A 102 25.03 -4.71 -10.53
N ALA A 103 24.07 -4.57 -11.43
CA ALA A 103 24.24 -4.72 -12.87
C ALA A 103 24.61 -3.41 -13.60
N LEU A 104 24.57 -2.27 -12.90
CA LEU A 104 25.04 -0.97 -13.39
C LEU A 104 26.57 -0.85 -13.30
#